data_AF-A0A9E3X7U4-F1
#
_entry.id   AF-A0A9E3X7U4-F1
#
_cell.length_a   1.000
_cell.length_b   1.000
_cell.length_c   1.000
_cell.angle_alpha   90.00
_cell.angle_beta   90.00
_cell.angle_gamma   90.00
#
_symmetry.space_group_name_H-M   'P 1'
#
loop_
_entity.id
_entity.type
_entity.pdbx_description
1 polymer ?
#
loop_
_entity_poly.entity_id
_entity_poly.type
_entity_poly.pdbx_seq_one_letter_code
_entity_poly.pdbx_strand_id
1 'polypeptide(L)'
;MNEGRKSGILLHPTSLPGRYGIGSLNDTAYEWVDFLQATRQSLWQVLPLGPTGYGDSPYQSFSSFAGNPYLISLEQLVTDGLLDQAQLDQAPNFPADHVDFGTIYTWKLPLLRTVADTFSQRATAEQQADFQAFCREEADWLDDFALFMALKDAHDGRPWNEWGMPLRSREAAALQAATKAHAAAIHGHKINQWLFYRHWQWLKGYANARDIQIIGDIPIFVAMDSADAWTNPDEFFLDAEFQPTVVAGVPPDYFSATGQLWGNPLYRWTTMQKNGYQWWLRRIRAALRLYDIVRIDHFRGFAAYWEVPAGEETAINGEWVTGPGPDFFKVVKRELGELPIIAEDLGEITPDVIALRDDFNLPGMKILQFAFSTDASDK
;
A
#
# COMPACT_ATOMS: atom_id res chain seq x y z
N MET A 1 3.07 22.75 -6.66
CA MET A 1 4.48 22.55 -6.25
C MET A 1 5.36 23.45 -7.11
N ASN A 2 5.93 24.51 -6.55
CA ASN A 2 6.97 25.31 -7.24
C ASN A 2 8.28 25.08 -6.50
N GLU A 3 8.76 23.84 -6.58
CA GLU A 3 10.03 23.44 -5.98
C GLU A 3 11.11 23.62 -7.03
N GLY A 4 12.29 24.13 -6.63
CA GLY A 4 13.43 24.22 -7.54
C GLY A 4 13.82 22.86 -8.14
N ARG A 5 14.81 22.84 -9.02
CA ARG A 5 15.29 21.58 -9.62
C ARG A 5 15.79 20.62 -8.54
N LYS A 6 15.18 19.44 -8.46
CA LYS A 6 15.51 18.35 -7.54
C LYS A 6 15.93 17.09 -8.30
N SER A 7 16.69 16.21 -7.64
CA SER A 7 17.02 14.87 -8.14
C SER A 7 16.85 13.85 -7.01
N GLY A 8 16.71 12.58 -7.39
CA GLY A 8 16.51 11.49 -6.46
C GLY A 8 16.75 10.13 -7.05
N ILE A 9 16.60 9.12 -6.20
CA ILE A 9 16.77 7.71 -6.57
C ILE A 9 15.53 6.91 -6.18
N LEU A 10 15.07 6.05 -7.09
CA LEU A 10 14.07 5.01 -6.84
C LEU A 10 14.78 3.79 -6.24
N LEU A 11 14.46 3.47 -4.99
CA LEU A 11 14.91 2.26 -4.31
C LEU A 11 13.88 1.84 -3.28
N HIS A 12 13.25 0.68 -3.45
CA HIS A 12 12.31 0.18 -2.44
C HIS A 12 13.07 -0.36 -1.22
N PRO A 13 12.57 -0.19 0.03
CA PRO A 13 13.30 -0.61 1.23
C PRO A 13 13.65 -2.11 1.26
N THR A 14 12.87 -2.98 0.60
CA THR A 14 13.19 -4.42 0.52
C THR A 14 14.49 -4.70 -0.23
N SER A 15 14.94 -3.78 -1.08
CA SER A 15 16.17 -3.88 -1.86
C SER A 15 17.41 -3.37 -1.13
N LEU A 16 17.24 -2.79 0.07
CA LEU A 16 18.38 -2.44 0.91
C LEU A 16 19.14 -3.71 1.31
N PRO A 17 20.48 -3.67 1.38
CA PRO A 17 21.24 -4.81 1.86
C PRO A 17 20.90 -5.10 3.33
N GLY A 18 21.03 -6.36 3.75
CA GLY A 18 20.70 -6.74 5.12
C GLY A 18 21.00 -8.20 5.41
N ARG A 19 21.24 -8.51 6.69
CA ARG A 19 21.60 -9.86 7.14
C ARG A 19 20.41 -10.83 7.16
N TYR A 20 19.20 -10.32 7.31
CA TYR A 20 17.99 -11.11 7.59
C TYR A 20 17.07 -11.31 6.38
N GLY A 21 17.68 -11.45 5.20
CA GLY A 21 17.06 -11.91 3.95
C GLY A 21 16.19 -10.91 3.20
N ILE A 22 15.87 -9.77 3.80
CA ILE A 22 15.16 -8.66 3.16
C ILE A 22 15.62 -7.33 3.74
N GLY A 23 15.73 -6.30 2.91
CA GLY A 23 15.95 -4.94 3.39
C GLY A 23 14.83 -4.50 4.34
N SER A 24 15.19 -3.79 5.41
CA SER A 24 14.27 -3.38 6.47
C SER A 24 14.61 -1.99 6.98
N LEU A 25 13.76 -1.44 7.85
CA LEU A 25 13.92 -0.12 8.44
C LEU A 25 14.95 -0.13 9.59
N ASN A 26 16.17 -0.62 9.29
CA ASN A 26 17.31 -0.75 10.20
C ASN A 26 18.40 0.28 9.84
N ASP A 27 19.58 0.17 10.47
CA ASP A 27 20.72 1.08 10.24
C ASP A 27 21.09 1.27 8.77
N THR A 28 20.94 0.23 7.93
CA THR A 28 21.22 0.32 6.50
C THR A 28 20.27 1.29 5.78
N ALA A 29 19.02 1.43 6.24
CA ALA A 29 18.10 2.44 5.73
C ALA A 29 18.54 3.87 6.12
N TYR A 30 19.15 4.05 7.29
CA TYR A 30 19.71 5.34 7.70
C TYR A 30 20.98 5.67 6.92
N GLU A 31 21.86 4.68 6.72
CA GLU A 31 23.04 4.81 5.85
C GLU A 31 22.65 5.15 4.40
N TRP A 32 21.55 4.61 3.90
CA TRP A 32 20.99 4.97 2.60
C TRP A 32 20.60 6.45 2.53
N VAL A 33 19.94 6.97 3.56
CA VAL A 33 19.61 8.41 3.66
C VAL A 33 20.89 9.26 3.70
N ASP A 34 21.90 8.84 4.45
CA ASP A 34 23.18 9.55 4.50
C ASP A 34 23.90 9.52 3.14
N PHE A 35 23.80 8.41 2.40
CA PHE A 35 24.30 8.31 1.02
C PHE A 35 23.58 9.29 0.08
N LEU A 36 22.24 9.37 0.14
CA LEU A 36 21.46 10.32 -0.64
C LEU A 36 21.91 11.76 -0.34
N GLN A 37 22.10 12.09 0.94
CA GLN A 37 22.57 13.41 1.34
C GLN A 37 23.98 13.70 0.82
N ALA A 38 24.91 12.75 1.01
CA ALA A 38 26.30 12.88 0.57
C ALA A 38 26.43 13.04 -0.96
N THR A 39 25.50 12.44 -1.71
CA THR A 39 25.42 12.53 -3.18
C THR A 39 24.49 13.64 -3.68
N ARG A 40 24.03 14.53 -2.79
CA ARG A 40 23.19 15.70 -3.07
C ARG A 40 21.85 15.36 -3.74
N GLN A 41 21.30 14.20 -3.44
CA GLN A 41 19.92 13.87 -3.76
C GLN A 41 18.99 14.54 -2.76
N SER A 42 17.79 14.89 -3.21
CA SER A 42 16.73 15.53 -2.40
C SER A 42 15.44 14.72 -2.38
N LEU A 43 15.37 13.64 -3.15
CA LEU A 43 14.19 12.79 -3.31
C LEU A 43 14.58 11.32 -3.15
N TRP A 44 13.80 10.57 -2.38
CA TRP A 44 13.85 9.11 -2.32
C TRP A 44 12.50 8.57 -2.74
N GLN A 45 12.43 7.87 -3.88
CA GLN A 45 11.19 7.25 -4.32
C GLN A 45 11.13 5.78 -3.87
N VAL A 46 9.97 5.37 -3.34
CA VAL A 46 9.66 4.00 -2.95
C VAL A 46 8.41 3.50 -3.68
N LEU A 47 8.30 2.18 -3.82
CA LEU A 47 7.04 1.50 -4.18
C LEU A 47 6.07 1.50 -2.97
N PRO A 48 4.80 1.09 -3.13
CA PRO A 48 3.85 1.05 -2.04
C PRO A 48 4.37 0.24 -0.84
N LEU A 49 4.18 0.74 0.38
CA LEU A 49 4.69 0.11 1.60
C LEU A 49 3.69 -0.82 2.29
N GLY A 50 2.61 -1.19 1.62
CA GLY A 50 1.55 -2.02 2.18
C GLY A 50 1.94 -3.49 2.35
N PRO A 51 1.28 -4.25 3.24
CA PRO A 51 1.48 -5.69 3.38
C PRO A 51 1.12 -6.42 2.08
N THR A 52 1.98 -7.32 1.62
CA THR A 52 1.84 -8.03 0.35
C THR A 52 1.18 -9.41 0.52
N GLY A 53 0.43 -9.83 -0.49
CA GLY A 53 -0.14 -11.18 -0.57
C GLY A 53 0.68 -12.14 -1.43
N TYR A 54 0.02 -13.16 -1.98
CA TYR A 54 0.65 -14.10 -2.90
C TYR A 54 1.21 -13.38 -4.13
N GLY A 55 2.46 -13.70 -4.50
CA GLY A 55 3.19 -13.02 -5.58
C GLY A 55 3.96 -11.78 -5.14
N ASP A 56 3.85 -11.40 -3.86
CA ASP A 56 4.70 -10.39 -3.18
C ASP A 56 4.69 -8.99 -3.82
N SER A 57 3.70 -8.71 -4.67
CA SER A 57 3.56 -7.42 -5.35
C SER A 57 3.12 -6.33 -4.38
N PRO A 58 3.88 -5.22 -4.26
CA PRO A 58 3.47 -4.03 -3.51
C PRO A 58 2.15 -3.40 -4.00
N TYR A 59 1.78 -3.66 -5.25
CA TYR A 59 0.56 -3.14 -5.89
C TYR A 59 -0.70 -3.96 -5.56
N GLN A 60 -0.54 -5.12 -4.91
CA GLN A 60 -1.63 -5.98 -4.47
C GLN A 60 -1.61 -6.13 -2.95
N SER A 61 -1.85 -5.03 -2.25
CA SER A 61 -1.79 -4.98 -0.80
C SER A 61 -3.10 -5.38 -0.11
N PHE A 62 -3.00 -6.00 1.07
CA PHE A 62 -4.14 -6.27 1.94
C PHE A 62 -4.79 -5.01 2.53
N SER A 63 -4.12 -3.85 2.48
CA SER A 63 -4.70 -2.58 2.92
C SER A 63 -3.96 -1.38 2.35
N SER A 64 -4.72 -0.36 1.99
CA SER A 64 -4.21 0.95 1.57
C SER A 64 -3.66 1.80 2.73
N PHE A 65 -3.84 1.34 3.97
CA PHE A 65 -3.49 2.06 5.20
C PHE A 65 -2.38 1.37 5.99
N ALA A 66 -2.33 0.03 5.95
CA ALA A 66 -1.35 -0.73 6.71
C ALA A 66 0.06 -0.64 6.09
N GLY A 67 1.06 -0.87 6.92
CA GLY A 67 2.45 -1.06 6.52
C GLY A 67 2.89 -2.51 6.48
N ASN A 68 3.92 -2.79 5.70
CA ASN A 68 4.42 -4.14 5.46
C ASN A 68 5.24 -4.64 6.66
N PRO A 69 4.80 -5.71 7.36
CA PRO A 69 5.53 -6.26 8.50
C PRO A 69 6.93 -6.79 8.14
N TYR A 70 7.18 -7.12 6.86
CA TYR A 70 8.51 -7.51 6.41
C TYR A 70 9.55 -6.40 6.50
N LEU A 71 9.12 -5.13 6.56
CA LEU A 71 10.03 -3.99 6.68
C LEU A 71 10.40 -3.66 8.13
N ILE A 72 9.79 -4.30 9.13
CA ILE A 72 10.15 -4.09 10.54
C ILE A 72 11.59 -4.58 10.78
N SER A 73 12.48 -3.71 11.28
CA SER A 73 13.83 -4.11 11.68
C SER A 73 13.76 -5.02 12.90
N LEU A 74 14.33 -6.23 12.79
CA LEU A 74 14.42 -7.16 13.92
C LEU A 74 15.52 -6.75 14.90
N GLU A 75 16.57 -6.11 14.38
CA GLU A 75 17.68 -5.55 15.15
C GLU A 75 17.19 -4.47 16.11
N GLN A 76 16.32 -3.58 15.62
CA GLN A 76 15.70 -2.58 16.47
C GLN A 76 14.84 -3.22 17.57
N LEU A 77 14.14 -4.33 17.28
CA LEU A 77 13.37 -5.05 18.33
C LEU A 77 14.28 -5.65 19.40
N VAL A 78 15.50 -6.08 19.05
CA VAL A 78 16.50 -6.53 20.03
C VAL A 78 16.99 -5.36 20.88
N THR A 79 17.33 -4.24 20.25
CA THR A 79 17.75 -3.01 20.94
C THR A 79 16.67 -2.48 21.89
N ASP A 80 15.41 -2.55 21.47
CA ASP A 80 14.23 -2.15 22.24
C ASP A 80 13.84 -3.15 23.34
N GLY A 81 14.57 -4.26 23.47
CA GLY A 81 14.33 -5.31 24.46
C GLY A 81 13.09 -6.17 24.19
N LEU A 82 12.49 -6.05 23.00
CA LEU A 82 11.27 -6.77 22.58
C LEU A 82 11.57 -8.14 21.98
N LEU A 83 12.78 -8.38 21.50
CA LEU A 83 13.25 -9.65 20.94
C LEU A 83 14.63 -10.01 21.52
N ASP A 84 14.94 -11.30 21.64
CA ASP A 84 16.26 -11.73 22.10
C ASP A 84 17.22 -11.93 20.92
N GLN A 85 18.47 -11.50 21.08
CA GLN A 85 19.53 -11.70 20.09
C GLN A 85 19.68 -13.18 19.69
N ALA A 86 19.48 -14.10 20.64
CA ALA A 86 19.56 -15.54 20.40
C ALA A 86 18.57 -16.06 19.35
N GLN A 87 17.46 -15.35 19.09
CA GLN A 87 16.53 -15.69 18.01
C GLN A 87 17.10 -15.30 16.64
N LEU A 88 17.81 -14.17 16.56
CA LEU A 88 18.49 -13.73 15.34
C LEU A 88 19.74 -14.54 15.02
N ASP A 89 20.40 -15.08 16.04
CA ASP A 89 21.54 -15.98 15.87
C ASP A 89 21.14 -17.32 15.23
N GLN A 90 19.84 -17.66 15.27
CA GLN A 90 19.23 -18.81 14.59
C GLN A 90 18.69 -18.47 13.20
N ALA A 91 19.03 -17.30 12.65
CA ALA A 91 18.63 -16.94 11.30
C ALA A 91 19.13 -17.98 10.28
N PRO A 92 18.27 -18.39 9.32
CA PRO A 92 18.72 -19.23 8.22
C PRO A 92 19.73 -18.47 7.36
N ASN A 93 20.48 -19.22 6.53
CA ASN A 93 21.34 -18.58 5.55
C ASN A 93 20.48 -18.05 4.40
N PHE A 94 20.42 -16.73 4.28
CA PHE A 94 19.66 -16.06 3.21
C PHE A 94 20.52 -15.79 1.98
N PRO A 95 19.95 -15.82 0.76
CA PRO A 95 20.61 -15.28 -0.43
C PRO A 95 20.94 -13.80 -0.24
N ALA A 96 22.09 -13.37 -0.76
CA ALA A 96 22.55 -11.98 -0.64
C ALA A 96 22.13 -11.10 -1.83
N ASP A 97 21.70 -11.70 -2.94
CA ASP A 97 21.43 -11.04 -4.22
C ASP A 97 19.93 -10.92 -4.55
N HIS A 98 19.06 -11.61 -3.80
CA HIS A 98 17.61 -11.53 -3.95
C HIS A 98 16.88 -11.88 -2.65
N VAL A 99 15.61 -11.50 -2.58
CA VAL A 99 14.72 -11.81 -1.46
C VAL A 99 14.04 -13.15 -1.71
N ASP A 100 14.17 -14.10 -0.78
CA ASP A 100 13.35 -15.31 -0.72
C ASP A 100 12.15 -15.07 0.19
N PHE A 101 11.05 -14.59 -0.39
CA PHE A 101 9.82 -14.26 0.34
C PHE A 101 9.20 -15.46 1.07
N GLY A 102 9.38 -16.70 0.56
CA GLY A 102 8.89 -17.89 1.23
C GLY A 102 9.62 -18.16 2.56
N THR A 103 10.93 -18.00 2.56
CA THR A 103 11.74 -18.10 3.80
C THR A 103 11.44 -16.92 4.74
N ILE A 104 11.24 -15.70 4.22
CA ILE A 104 10.84 -14.55 5.04
C ILE A 104 9.48 -14.78 5.71
N TYR A 105 8.48 -15.26 4.98
CA TYR A 105 7.16 -15.59 5.52
C TYR A 105 7.24 -16.62 6.66
N THR A 106 8.04 -17.67 6.48
CA THR A 106 8.16 -18.78 7.43
C THR A 106 9.09 -18.51 8.62
N TRP A 107 10.02 -17.57 8.51
CA TRP A 107 10.98 -17.26 9.58
C TRP A 107 10.68 -15.94 10.31
N LYS A 108 10.40 -14.85 9.58
CA LYS A 108 10.24 -13.51 10.18
C LYS A 108 8.89 -13.33 10.87
N LEU A 109 7.79 -13.76 10.26
CA LEU A 109 6.46 -13.57 10.85
C LEU A 109 6.28 -14.31 12.20
N PRO A 110 6.79 -15.54 12.39
CA PRO A 110 6.78 -16.19 13.72
C PRO A 110 7.53 -15.41 14.80
N LEU A 111 8.63 -14.73 14.45
CA LEU A 111 9.34 -13.88 15.40
C LEU A 111 8.49 -12.68 15.80
N LEU A 112 7.82 -12.03 14.85
CA LEU A 112 6.90 -10.92 15.13
C LEU A 112 5.70 -11.37 15.98
N ARG A 113 5.19 -12.59 15.77
CA ARG A 113 4.17 -13.19 16.66
C ARG A 113 4.69 -13.37 18.07
N THR A 114 5.93 -13.85 18.23
CA THR A 114 6.57 -13.98 19.55
C THR A 114 6.73 -12.64 20.26
N VAL A 115 7.10 -11.59 19.52
CA VAL A 115 7.17 -10.21 20.02
C VAL A 115 5.80 -9.76 20.51
N ALA A 116 4.74 -10.00 19.74
CA ALA A 116 3.38 -9.68 20.13
C ALA A 116 2.92 -10.43 21.39
N ASP A 117 3.14 -11.75 21.45
CA ASP A 117 2.72 -12.60 22.57
C ASP A 117 3.40 -12.21 23.88
N THR A 118 4.65 -11.74 23.81
CA THR A 118 5.45 -11.36 24.98
C THR A 118 5.46 -9.85 25.26
N PHE A 119 4.79 -9.04 24.43
CA PHE A 119 4.85 -7.58 24.49
C PHE A 119 4.47 -7.03 25.86
N SER A 120 3.37 -7.50 26.46
CA SER A 120 2.92 -7.04 27.79
C SER A 120 3.93 -7.26 28.92
N GLN A 121 4.84 -8.23 28.76
CA GLN A 121 5.84 -8.59 29.76
C GLN A 121 7.19 -7.90 29.51
N ARG A 122 7.54 -7.69 28.23
CA ARG A 122 8.84 -7.14 27.82
C ARG A 122 8.82 -5.63 27.61
N ALA A 123 7.72 -5.10 27.09
CA ALA A 123 7.62 -3.70 26.74
C ALA A 123 7.64 -2.81 27.98
N THR A 124 8.41 -1.74 27.91
CA THR A 124 8.43 -0.67 28.91
C THR A 124 7.06 0.00 29.02
N ALA A 125 6.80 0.69 30.13
CA ALA A 125 5.56 1.45 30.31
C ALA A 125 5.36 2.51 29.20
N GLU A 126 6.44 3.10 28.70
CA GLU A 126 6.42 4.05 27.59
C GLU A 126 6.00 3.38 26.28
N GLN A 127 6.60 2.24 25.92
CA GLN A 127 6.21 1.49 24.72
C GLN A 127 4.74 1.03 24.79
N GLN A 128 4.26 0.62 25.96
CA GLN A 128 2.86 0.24 26.13
C GLN A 128 1.92 1.45 25.96
N ALA A 129 2.29 2.61 26.50
CA ALA A 129 1.52 3.84 26.35
C ALA A 129 1.49 4.33 24.89
N ASP A 130 2.62 4.28 24.20
CA ASP A 130 2.77 4.62 22.78
C ASP A 130 1.93 3.69 21.90
N PHE A 131 2.01 2.38 22.11
CA PHE A 131 1.17 1.39 21.42
C PHE A 131 -0.33 1.65 21.62
N GLN A 132 -0.75 1.97 22.85
CA GLN A 132 -2.15 2.30 23.14
C GLN A 132 -2.59 3.62 22.50
N ALA A 133 -1.70 4.62 22.40
CA ALA A 133 -1.97 5.87 21.70
C ALA A 133 -2.17 5.61 20.20
N PHE A 134 -1.24 4.88 19.57
CA PHE A 134 -1.37 4.44 18.18
C PHE A 134 -2.70 3.71 17.94
N CYS A 135 -3.07 2.76 18.80
CA CYS A 135 -4.35 2.05 18.63
C CYS A 135 -5.58 2.96 18.70
N ARG A 136 -5.53 4.05 19.48
CA ARG A 136 -6.64 5.02 19.56
C ARG A 136 -6.66 5.96 18.36
N GLU A 137 -5.50 6.42 17.92
CA GLU A 137 -5.35 7.34 16.80
C GLU A 137 -5.71 6.69 15.47
N GLU A 138 -5.39 5.40 15.30
CA GLU A 138 -5.59 4.64 14.07
C GLU A 138 -6.83 3.75 14.06
N ALA A 139 -7.70 3.86 15.07
CA ALA A 139 -8.82 2.94 15.25
C ALA A 139 -9.77 2.86 14.03
N ASP A 140 -9.81 3.90 13.19
CA ASP A 140 -10.71 3.98 12.03
C ASP A 140 -10.35 3.02 10.88
N TRP A 141 -9.10 2.55 10.81
CA TRP A 141 -8.66 1.54 9.85
C TRP A 141 -7.99 0.33 10.52
N LEU A 142 -7.31 0.54 11.65
CA LEU A 142 -6.50 -0.48 12.30
C LEU A 142 -7.34 -1.62 12.88
N ASP A 143 -8.50 -1.31 13.46
CA ASP A 143 -9.38 -2.32 14.06
C ASP A 143 -9.91 -3.28 13.00
N ASP A 144 -10.38 -2.73 11.88
CA ASP A 144 -10.86 -3.50 10.74
C ASP A 144 -9.73 -4.27 10.05
N PHE A 145 -8.56 -3.65 9.83
CA PHE A 145 -7.41 -4.34 9.25
C PHE A 145 -6.92 -5.51 10.12
N ALA A 146 -6.80 -5.29 11.44
CA ALA A 146 -6.33 -6.33 12.35
C ALA A 146 -7.33 -7.50 12.45
N LEU A 147 -8.64 -7.21 12.43
CA LEU A 147 -9.67 -8.25 12.36
C LEU A 147 -9.64 -8.99 11.03
N PHE A 148 -9.49 -8.27 9.91
CA PHE A 148 -9.35 -8.86 8.57
C PHE A 148 -8.19 -9.85 8.52
N MET A 149 -7.00 -9.43 8.97
CA MET A 149 -5.82 -10.29 8.97
C MET A 149 -5.96 -11.48 9.92
N ALA A 150 -6.56 -11.28 11.10
CA ALA A 150 -6.82 -12.38 12.03
C ALA A 150 -7.82 -13.41 11.48
N LEU A 151 -8.87 -12.95 10.78
CA LEU A 151 -9.81 -13.82 10.09
C LEU A 151 -9.15 -14.55 8.92
N LYS A 152 -8.27 -13.86 8.17
CA LYS A 152 -7.49 -14.45 7.10
C LYS A 152 -6.57 -15.57 7.61
N ASP A 153 -5.86 -15.33 8.71
CA ASP A 153 -5.06 -16.36 9.39
C ASP A 153 -5.93 -17.56 9.81
N ALA A 154 -7.13 -17.30 10.38
CA ALA A 154 -8.05 -18.35 10.82
C ALA A 154 -8.69 -19.16 9.68
N HIS A 155 -8.60 -18.67 8.43
CA HIS A 155 -9.10 -19.34 7.23
C HIS A 155 -7.97 -19.73 6.27
N ASP A 156 -6.77 -20.03 6.81
CA ASP A 156 -5.61 -20.52 6.05
C ASP A 156 -5.22 -19.62 4.86
N GLY A 157 -5.35 -18.30 5.02
CA GLY A 157 -5.01 -17.34 3.99
C GLY A 157 -6.09 -17.08 2.94
N ARG A 158 -7.26 -17.74 3.00
CA ARG A 158 -8.34 -17.53 2.02
C ARG A 158 -8.83 -16.09 1.98
N PRO A 159 -9.22 -15.59 0.79
CA PRO A 159 -9.69 -14.22 0.65
C PRO A 159 -11.07 -14.02 1.27
N TRP A 160 -11.39 -12.78 1.64
CA TRP A 160 -12.60 -12.50 2.41
C TRP A 160 -13.91 -12.80 1.67
N ASN A 161 -13.91 -12.70 0.34
CA ASN A 161 -15.03 -13.04 -0.51
C ASN A 161 -15.26 -14.56 -0.62
N GLU A 162 -14.45 -15.39 0.04
CA GLU A 162 -14.68 -16.82 0.23
C GLU A 162 -15.13 -17.19 1.66
N TRP A 163 -15.07 -16.26 2.62
CA TRP A 163 -15.52 -16.52 3.99
C TRP A 163 -17.03 -16.76 4.05
N GLY A 164 -17.50 -17.37 5.14
CA GLY A 164 -18.92 -17.56 5.38
C GLY A 164 -19.69 -16.24 5.38
N MET A 165 -20.92 -16.27 4.86
CA MET A 165 -21.73 -15.05 4.64
C MET A 165 -21.76 -14.10 5.83
N PRO A 166 -21.95 -14.53 7.11
CA PRO A 166 -21.99 -13.60 8.24
C PRO A 166 -20.71 -12.76 8.44
N LEU A 167 -19.54 -13.31 8.12
CA LEU A 167 -18.27 -12.57 8.18
C LEU A 167 -18.05 -11.74 6.93
N ARG A 168 -18.40 -12.29 5.77
CA ARG A 168 -18.27 -11.62 4.47
C ARG A 168 -19.12 -10.35 4.40
N SER A 169 -20.38 -10.43 4.84
CA SER A 169 -21.31 -9.30 4.92
C SER A 169 -21.18 -8.45 6.18
N ARG A 170 -20.21 -8.78 7.05
CA ARG A 170 -19.89 -8.03 8.26
C ARG A 170 -21.07 -7.92 9.24
N GLU A 171 -21.82 -9.00 9.44
CA GLU A 171 -22.87 -9.06 10.45
C GLU A 171 -22.29 -8.76 11.84
N ALA A 172 -22.87 -7.78 12.54
CA ALA A 172 -22.33 -7.27 13.80
C ALA A 172 -22.09 -8.38 14.86
N ALA A 173 -23.00 -9.35 14.96
CA ALA A 173 -22.86 -10.46 15.90
C ALA A 173 -21.70 -11.41 15.52
N ALA A 174 -21.52 -11.68 14.22
CA ALA A 174 -20.42 -12.51 13.73
C ALA A 174 -19.06 -11.82 13.93
N LEU A 175 -18.98 -10.51 13.64
CA LEU A 175 -17.78 -9.71 13.90
C LEU A 175 -17.44 -9.65 15.40
N GLN A 176 -18.43 -9.44 16.26
CA GLN A 176 -18.20 -9.42 17.71
C GLN A 176 -17.69 -10.77 18.22
N ALA A 177 -18.26 -11.88 17.73
CA ALA A 177 -17.81 -13.23 18.07
C ALA A 177 -16.38 -13.48 17.58
N ALA A 178 -16.07 -13.10 16.34
CA ALA A 178 -14.72 -13.22 15.76
C ALA A 178 -13.70 -12.36 16.51
N THR A 179 -14.02 -11.11 16.83
CA THR A 179 -13.15 -10.22 17.61
C THR A 179 -12.80 -10.82 18.97
N LYS A 180 -13.78 -11.44 19.64
CA LYS A 180 -13.52 -12.13 20.91
C LYS A 180 -12.68 -13.39 20.73
N ALA A 181 -12.99 -14.21 19.71
CA ALA A 181 -12.30 -15.47 19.46
C ALA A 181 -10.84 -15.28 19.03
N HIS A 182 -10.55 -14.22 18.27
CA HIS A 182 -9.24 -13.95 17.67
C HIS A 182 -8.51 -12.76 18.32
N ALA A 183 -8.87 -12.39 19.55
CA ALA A 183 -8.32 -11.21 20.23
C ALA A 183 -6.78 -11.17 20.28
N ALA A 184 -6.12 -12.32 20.49
CA ALA A 184 -4.66 -12.40 20.49
C ALA A 184 -4.04 -12.14 19.11
N ALA A 185 -4.61 -12.72 18.05
CA ALA A 185 -4.14 -12.49 16.67
C ALA A 185 -4.37 -11.03 16.25
N ILE A 186 -5.54 -10.46 16.59
CA ILE A 186 -5.84 -9.04 16.36
C ILE A 186 -4.81 -8.16 17.08
N HIS A 187 -4.50 -8.47 18.35
CA HIS A 187 -3.49 -7.74 19.10
C HIS A 187 -2.11 -7.79 18.43
N GLY A 188 -1.69 -8.97 17.94
CA GLY A 188 -0.42 -9.11 17.22
C GLY A 188 -0.36 -8.33 15.91
N HIS A 189 -1.43 -8.33 15.12
CA HIS A 189 -1.50 -7.51 13.91
C HIS A 189 -1.43 -6.01 14.23
N LYS A 190 -2.06 -5.56 15.32
CA LYS A 190 -1.94 -4.17 15.79
C LYS A 190 -0.52 -3.80 16.21
N ILE A 191 0.17 -4.68 16.94
CA ILE A 191 1.57 -4.47 17.33
C ILE A 191 2.46 -4.34 16.10
N ASN A 192 2.27 -5.20 15.09
CA ASN A 192 3.04 -5.13 13.85
C ASN A 192 2.87 -3.78 13.15
N GLN A 193 1.65 -3.25 13.11
CA GLN A 193 1.39 -1.93 12.53
C GLN A 193 2.03 -0.80 13.34
N TRP A 194 1.92 -0.84 14.67
CA TRP A 194 2.59 0.13 15.53
C TRP A 194 4.11 0.12 15.33
N LEU A 195 4.74 -1.06 15.33
CA LEU A 195 6.18 -1.22 15.09
C LEU A 195 6.60 -0.68 13.72
N PHE A 196 5.84 -1.01 12.67
CA PHE A 196 6.10 -0.48 11.32
C PHE A 196 6.05 1.04 11.31
N TYR A 197 4.94 1.63 11.80
CA TYR A 197 4.74 3.08 11.75
C TYR A 197 5.78 3.81 12.59
N ARG A 198 6.15 3.27 13.76
CA ARG A 198 7.20 3.81 14.61
C ARG A 198 8.55 3.85 13.90
N HIS A 199 8.99 2.71 13.35
CA HIS A 199 10.27 2.64 12.61
C HIS A 199 10.26 3.53 11.37
N TRP A 200 9.15 3.55 10.61
CA TRP A 200 9.03 4.37 9.41
C TRP A 200 9.05 5.86 9.71
N GLN A 201 8.33 6.31 10.74
CA GLN A 201 8.30 7.72 11.13
C GLN A 201 9.66 8.21 11.61
N TRP A 202 10.43 7.38 12.32
CA TRP A 202 11.81 7.72 12.69
C TRP A 202 12.70 7.90 11.45
N LEU A 203 12.64 6.96 10.51
CA LEU A 203 13.43 7.04 9.28
C LEU A 203 13.01 8.24 8.41
N LYS A 204 11.71 8.46 8.23
CA LYS A 204 11.18 9.62 7.50
C LYS A 204 11.59 10.93 8.17
N GLY A 205 11.51 11.00 9.50
CA GLY A 205 11.99 12.16 10.26
C GLY A 205 13.48 12.42 10.04
N TYR A 206 14.30 11.36 10.01
CA TYR A 206 15.73 11.44 9.74
C TYR A 206 16.05 11.91 8.31
N ALA A 207 15.30 11.42 7.31
CA ALA A 207 15.39 11.85 5.92
C ALA A 207 14.99 13.32 5.75
N ASN A 208 13.84 13.71 6.30
CA ASN A 208 13.35 15.08 6.21
C ASN A 208 14.28 16.08 6.90
N ALA A 209 14.92 15.70 8.02
CA ALA A 209 15.93 16.52 8.69
C ALA A 209 17.22 16.74 7.86
N ARG A 210 17.39 15.98 6.77
CA ARG A 210 18.49 16.08 5.80
C ARG A 210 18.04 16.64 4.44
N ASP A 211 16.86 17.26 4.40
CA ASP A 211 16.23 17.79 3.19
C ASP A 211 15.97 16.74 2.10
N ILE A 212 15.78 15.47 2.50
CA ILE A 212 15.38 14.38 1.61
C ILE A 212 13.90 14.11 1.81
N GLN A 213 13.09 14.41 0.79
CA GLN A 213 11.66 14.08 0.77
C GLN A 213 11.45 12.67 0.22
N ILE A 214 10.44 11.98 0.75
CA ILE A 214 10.06 10.65 0.29
C ILE A 214 8.88 10.75 -0.68
N ILE A 215 9.08 10.21 -1.89
CA ILE A 215 8.02 10.00 -2.88
C ILE A 215 7.48 8.59 -2.70
N GLY A 216 6.24 8.48 -2.22
CA GLY A 216 5.52 7.23 -2.18
C GLY A 216 4.70 6.98 -3.44
N ASP A 217 3.90 5.92 -3.37
CA ASP A 217 3.14 5.43 -4.50
C ASP A 217 1.79 4.86 -4.03
N ILE A 218 0.72 5.20 -4.73
CA ILE A 218 -0.63 4.68 -4.52
C ILE A 218 -1.09 4.02 -5.83
N PRO A 219 -1.31 2.69 -5.84
CA PRO A 219 -2.03 2.02 -6.91
C PRO A 219 -3.44 2.61 -7.03
N ILE A 220 -3.94 2.96 -8.22
CA ILE A 220 -5.29 3.54 -8.31
C ILE A 220 -6.34 2.59 -7.72
N PHE A 221 -6.29 1.30 -8.07
CA PHE A 221 -7.20 0.28 -7.55
C PHE A 221 -6.64 -0.40 -6.30
N VAL A 222 -7.53 -0.97 -5.50
CA VAL A 222 -7.16 -1.84 -4.36
C VAL A 222 -7.20 -3.30 -4.79
N ALA A 223 -6.55 -4.19 -4.05
CA ALA A 223 -6.73 -5.63 -4.25
C ALA A 223 -8.17 -6.05 -3.86
N MET A 224 -8.74 -7.04 -4.56
CA MET A 224 -10.02 -7.62 -4.14
C MET A 224 -9.91 -8.20 -2.74
N ASP A 225 -8.89 -9.01 -2.51
CA ASP A 225 -8.57 -9.56 -1.19
C ASP A 225 -7.87 -8.50 -0.33
N SER A 226 -8.63 -7.55 0.19
CA SER A 226 -8.14 -6.48 1.06
C SER A 226 -9.16 -6.09 2.13
N ALA A 227 -8.67 -5.54 3.23
CA ALA A 227 -9.52 -4.89 4.23
C ALA A 227 -10.30 -3.71 3.62
N ASP A 228 -9.76 -3.04 2.61
CA ASP A 228 -10.42 -1.93 1.93
C ASP A 228 -11.73 -2.37 1.26
N ALA A 229 -11.67 -3.43 0.45
CA ALA A 229 -12.83 -3.98 -0.25
C ALA A 229 -13.83 -4.65 0.70
N TRP A 230 -13.32 -5.36 1.73
CA TRP A 230 -14.16 -6.01 2.73
C TRP A 230 -14.97 -5.01 3.56
N THR A 231 -14.38 -3.87 3.94
CA THR A 231 -14.98 -2.90 4.87
C THR A 231 -15.85 -1.86 4.17
N ASN A 232 -15.65 -1.64 2.87
CA ASN A 232 -16.37 -0.64 2.08
C ASN A 232 -17.02 -1.26 0.83
N PRO A 233 -17.78 -2.38 0.93
CA PRO A 233 -18.25 -3.11 -0.25
C PRO A 233 -19.13 -2.27 -1.18
N ASP A 234 -19.88 -1.31 -0.63
CA ASP A 234 -20.76 -0.41 -1.41
C ASP A 234 -20.00 0.56 -2.34
N GLU A 235 -18.70 0.74 -2.10
CA GLU A 235 -17.83 1.57 -2.92
C GLU A 235 -17.35 0.84 -4.18
N PHE A 236 -17.66 -0.46 -4.33
CA PHE A 236 -17.17 -1.32 -5.40
C PHE A 236 -18.32 -2.01 -6.17
N PHE A 237 -18.04 -2.41 -7.41
CA PHE A 237 -18.97 -3.20 -8.23
C PHE A 237 -18.99 -4.66 -7.80
N LEU A 238 -19.69 -4.94 -6.70
CA LEU A 238 -19.93 -6.29 -6.18
C LEU A 238 -21.40 -6.71 -6.32
N ASP A 239 -21.63 -8.02 -6.44
CA ASP A 239 -22.97 -8.65 -6.39
C ASP A 239 -23.43 -8.94 -4.94
N ALA A 240 -24.58 -9.59 -4.77
CA ALA A 240 -25.15 -9.91 -3.46
C ALA A 240 -24.32 -10.95 -2.68
N GLU A 241 -23.46 -11.70 -3.38
CA GLU A 241 -22.51 -12.67 -2.84
C GLU A 241 -21.12 -12.07 -2.61
N PHE A 242 -20.98 -10.74 -2.77
CA PHE A 242 -19.75 -9.96 -2.67
C PHE A 242 -18.66 -10.40 -3.67
N GLN A 243 -19.05 -10.89 -4.84
CA GLN A 243 -18.14 -11.13 -5.94
C GLN A 243 -18.10 -9.93 -6.88
N PRO A 244 -16.94 -9.62 -7.50
CA PRO A 244 -16.87 -8.56 -8.51
C PRO A 244 -17.79 -8.88 -9.68
N THR A 245 -18.58 -7.90 -10.13
CA THR A 245 -19.33 -8.02 -11.40
C THR A 245 -18.51 -7.57 -12.60
N VAL A 246 -17.53 -6.69 -12.35
CA VAL A 246 -16.57 -6.18 -13.31
C VAL A 246 -15.21 -6.00 -12.63
N VAL A 247 -14.14 -6.06 -13.40
CA VAL A 247 -12.76 -5.95 -12.91
C VAL A 247 -11.92 -5.01 -13.78
N ALA A 248 -10.84 -4.50 -13.18
CA ALA A 248 -9.91 -3.61 -13.83
C ALA A 248 -9.00 -4.33 -14.83
N GLY A 249 -8.59 -3.58 -15.84
CA GLY A 249 -7.53 -3.96 -16.77
C GLY A 249 -7.12 -2.78 -17.65
N VAL A 250 -6.44 -3.09 -18.73
CA VAL A 250 -6.20 -2.18 -19.86
C VAL A 250 -6.49 -2.90 -21.18
N PRO A 251 -7.00 -2.18 -22.20
CA PRO A 251 -7.33 -2.78 -23.48
C PRO A 251 -6.08 -3.34 -24.18
N PRO A 252 -6.27 -4.18 -25.21
CA PRO A 252 -5.20 -4.48 -26.15
C PRO A 252 -4.56 -3.22 -26.72
N ASP A 253 -3.24 -3.21 -26.74
CA ASP A 253 -2.44 -2.17 -27.33
C ASP A 253 -1.33 -2.80 -28.18
N TYR A 254 -0.45 -1.98 -28.72
CA TYR A 254 0.67 -2.44 -29.55
C TYR A 254 1.71 -3.24 -28.76
N PHE A 255 1.75 -3.15 -27.43
CA PHE A 255 2.61 -3.96 -26.56
C PHE A 255 1.96 -5.29 -26.15
N SER A 256 0.63 -5.34 -26.02
CA SER A 256 -0.12 -6.52 -25.60
C SER A 256 -1.36 -6.76 -26.46
N ALA A 257 -1.31 -7.81 -27.28
CA ALA A 257 -2.42 -8.22 -28.14
C ALA A 257 -3.71 -8.61 -27.38
N THR A 258 -3.61 -8.94 -26.09
CA THR A 258 -4.75 -9.33 -25.25
C THR A 258 -5.09 -8.29 -24.18
N GLY A 259 -4.38 -7.16 -24.17
CA GLY A 259 -4.40 -6.20 -23.06
C GLY A 259 -3.84 -6.82 -21.79
N GLN A 260 -4.21 -6.28 -20.63
CA GLN A 260 -3.83 -6.82 -19.33
C GLN A 260 -5.06 -6.88 -18.43
N LEU A 261 -5.39 -8.07 -17.93
CA LEU A 261 -6.46 -8.27 -16.97
C LEU A 261 -5.86 -8.26 -15.56
N TRP A 262 -6.14 -7.22 -14.78
CA TRP A 262 -5.54 -7.06 -13.46
C TRP A 262 -6.38 -7.69 -12.35
N GLY A 263 -7.70 -7.78 -12.54
CA GLY A 263 -8.61 -8.47 -11.62
C GLY A 263 -9.01 -7.66 -10.38
N ASN A 264 -8.53 -6.42 -10.22
CA ASN A 264 -8.96 -5.53 -9.13
C ASN A 264 -10.46 -5.20 -9.24
N PRO A 265 -11.19 -5.05 -8.12
CA PRO A 265 -12.56 -4.55 -8.15
C PRO A 265 -12.58 -3.07 -8.58
N LEU A 266 -13.57 -2.71 -9.39
CA LEU A 266 -13.74 -1.33 -9.85
C LEU A 266 -14.63 -0.51 -8.91
N TYR A 267 -14.35 0.79 -8.83
CA TYR A 267 -15.06 1.72 -7.97
C TYR A 267 -16.42 2.12 -8.53
N ARG A 268 -17.44 2.16 -7.67
CA ARG A 268 -18.71 2.84 -7.96
C ARG A 268 -18.52 4.34 -7.74
N TRP A 269 -17.86 5.03 -8.68
CA TRP A 269 -17.55 6.46 -8.57
C TRP A 269 -18.78 7.34 -8.30
N THR A 270 -19.96 6.94 -8.78
CA THR A 270 -21.23 7.62 -8.48
C THR A 270 -21.65 7.51 -7.01
N THR A 271 -21.37 6.38 -6.35
CA THR A 271 -21.57 6.20 -4.90
C THR A 271 -20.57 7.05 -4.13
N MET A 272 -19.28 6.96 -4.48
CA MET A 272 -18.23 7.76 -3.86
C MET A 272 -18.51 9.26 -3.99
N GLN A 273 -18.95 9.74 -5.16
CA GLN A 273 -19.29 11.15 -5.34
C GLN A 273 -20.41 11.60 -4.39
N LYS A 274 -21.45 10.78 -4.20
CA LYS A 274 -22.57 11.10 -3.30
C LYS A 274 -22.15 11.21 -1.83
N ASN A 275 -21.16 10.43 -1.40
CA ASN A 275 -20.64 10.53 -0.05
C ASN A 275 -19.51 11.56 0.11
N GLY A 276 -19.11 12.24 -0.97
CA GLY A 276 -18.05 13.25 -0.96
C GLY A 276 -16.64 12.67 -1.02
N TYR A 277 -16.48 11.48 -1.60
CA TYR A 277 -15.21 10.78 -1.81
C TYR A 277 -14.46 10.46 -0.50
N GLN A 278 -15.19 10.19 0.59
CA GLN A 278 -14.60 10.07 1.93
C GLN A 278 -13.51 9.00 2.02
N TRP A 279 -13.72 7.84 1.39
CA TRP A 279 -12.74 6.76 1.40
C TRP A 279 -11.42 7.20 0.74
N TRP A 280 -11.47 7.83 -0.43
CA TRP A 280 -10.29 8.35 -1.11
C TRP A 280 -9.60 9.49 -0.34
N LEU A 281 -10.36 10.38 0.30
CA LEU A 281 -9.78 11.43 1.15
C LEU A 281 -9.01 10.83 2.33
N ARG A 282 -9.54 9.78 2.98
CA ARG A 282 -8.82 9.05 4.03
C ARG A 282 -7.58 8.37 3.48
N ARG A 283 -7.67 7.72 2.32
CA ARG A 283 -6.53 7.05 1.66
C ARG A 283 -5.39 8.01 1.37
N ILE A 284 -5.67 9.18 0.79
CA ILE A 284 -4.65 10.19 0.49
C ILE A 284 -4.05 10.75 1.79
N ARG A 285 -4.86 11.03 2.82
CA ARG A 285 -4.34 11.46 4.14
C ARG A 285 -3.40 10.42 4.76
N ALA A 286 -3.75 9.14 4.69
CA ALA A 286 -2.91 8.06 5.20
C ALA A 286 -1.58 7.97 4.43
N ALA A 287 -1.62 8.08 3.10
CA ALA A 287 -0.40 8.12 2.29
C ALA A 287 0.49 9.34 2.61
N LEU A 288 -0.09 10.52 2.81
CA LEU A 288 0.66 11.75 3.17
C LEU A 288 1.25 11.71 4.59
N ARG A 289 0.83 10.76 5.42
CA ARG A 289 1.51 10.46 6.68
C ARG A 289 2.78 9.66 6.47
N LEU A 290 2.80 8.79 5.45
CA LEU A 290 3.95 7.97 5.10
C LEU A 290 4.93 8.70 4.18
N TYR A 291 4.46 9.61 3.34
CA TYR A 291 5.24 10.21 2.27
C TYR A 291 5.08 11.73 2.22
N ASP A 292 6.07 12.43 1.69
CA ASP A 292 5.98 13.88 1.48
C ASP A 292 5.32 14.20 0.13
N ILE A 293 5.51 13.31 -0.85
CA ILE A 293 4.95 13.39 -2.20
C ILE A 293 4.36 12.01 -2.55
N VAL A 294 3.27 11.98 -3.28
CA VAL A 294 2.57 10.74 -3.66
C VAL A 294 2.46 10.63 -5.16
N ARG A 295 3.06 9.60 -5.76
CA ARG A 295 2.69 9.18 -7.11
C ARG A 295 1.35 8.46 -7.05
N ILE A 296 0.43 8.81 -7.94
CA ILE A 296 -0.77 8.00 -8.16
C ILE A 296 -0.58 7.25 -9.47
N ASP A 297 -0.48 5.93 -9.35
CA ASP A 297 -0.36 4.99 -10.45
C ASP A 297 -1.61 4.99 -11.32
N HIS A 298 -1.46 4.77 -12.63
CA HIS A 298 -2.54 4.71 -13.59
C HIS A 298 -3.52 5.89 -13.49
N PHE A 299 -2.97 7.12 -13.41
CA PHE A 299 -3.74 8.35 -13.20
C PHE A 299 -4.86 8.53 -14.23
N ARG A 300 -4.68 8.00 -15.44
CA ARG A 300 -5.70 8.07 -16.50
C ARG A 300 -7.05 7.51 -16.08
N GLY A 301 -7.06 6.55 -15.13
CA GLY A 301 -8.25 5.95 -14.53
C GLY A 301 -9.23 6.96 -13.91
N PHE A 302 -8.76 8.15 -13.54
CA PHE A 302 -9.62 9.21 -13.06
C PHE A 302 -10.40 9.93 -14.17
N ALA A 303 -9.90 9.93 -15.42
CA ALA A 303 -10.62 10.47 -16.56
C ALA A 303 -11.54 9.41 -17.17
N ALA A 304 -11.02 8.21 -17.42
CA ALA A 304 -11.75 7.02 -17.84
C ALA A 304 -11.01 5.76 -17.38
N TYR A 305 -11.68 4.64 -17.19
CA TYR A 305 -11.05 3.36 -16.86
C TYR A 305 -11.59 2.24 -17.75
N TRP A 306 -10.79 1.20 -17.96
CA TRP A 306 -11.20 0.04 -18.74
C TRP A 306 -11.90 -0.97 -17.83
N GLU A 307 -13.17 -1.23 -18.14
CA GLU A 307 -14.06 -2.09 -17.37
C GLU A 307 -14.24 -3.42 -18.11
N VAL A 308 -13.82 -4.53 -17.49
CA VAL A 308 -13.96 -5.87 -18.06
C VAL A 308 -14.98 -6.66 -17.24
N PRO A 309 -15.98 -7.32 -17.87
CA PRO A 309 -16.89 -8.22 -17.16
C PRO A 309 -16.14 -9.29 -16.36
N ALA A 310 -16.56 -9.53 -15.12
CA ALA A 310 -15.95 -10.57 -14.31
C ALA A 310 -16.19 -11.96 -14.93
N GLY A 311 -15.17 -12.81 -14.88
CA GLY A 311 -15.18 -14.16 -15.49
C GLY A 311 -14.53 -14.24 -16.87
N GLU A 312 -14.21 -13.11 -17.50
CA GLU A 312 -13.36 -13.09 -18.69
C GLU A 312 -11.92 -13.56 -18.37
N GLU A 313 -11.28 -14.25 -19.33
CA GLU A 313 -9.88 -14.70 -19.20
C GLU A 313 -8.87 -13.64 -19.68
N THR A 314 -9.34 -12.63 -20.43
CA THR A 314 -8.51 -11.56 -21.02
C THR A 314 -9.20 -10.21 -20.89
N ALA A 315 -8.48 -9.12 -21.17
CA ALA A 315 -9.03 -7.76 -21.12
C ALA A 315 -9.63 -7.30 -22.46
N ILE A 316 -9.73 -8.17 -23.47
CA ILE A 316 -10.22 -7.80 -24.82
C ILE A 316 -11.66 -7.30 -24.76
N ASN A 317 -12.53 -8.01 -24.02
CA ASN A 317 -13.97 -7.76 -23.98
C ASN A 317 -14.35 -6.74 -22.90
N GLY A 318 -13.60 -5.63 -22.81
CA GLY A 318 -13.93 -4.52 -21.93
C GLY A 318 -14.48 -3.30 -22.66
N GLU A 319 -14.80 -2.26 -21.90
CA GLU A 319 -15.18 -0.95 -22.43
C GLU A 319 -14.61 0.21 -21.61
N TRP A 320 -14.45 1.36 -22.25
CA TRP A 320 -14.05 2.60 -21.57
C TRP A 320 -15.24 3.20 -20.84
N VAL A 321 -15.12 3.33 -19.52
CA VAL A 321 -16.12 3.98 -18.67
C VAL A 321 -15.55 5.27 -18.10
N THR A 322 -16.33 6.34 -18.08
CA THR A 322 -15.91 7.64 -17.55
C THR A 322 -15.60 7.56 -16.05
N GLY A 323 -14.43 8.05 -15.67
CA GLY A 323 -14.02 8.20 -14.28
C GLY A 323 -14.66 9.40 -13.59
N PRO A 324 -14.27 9.72 -12.35
CA PRO A 324 -14.85 10.83 -11.58
C PRO A 324 -14.39 12.21 -12.06
N GLY A 325 -13.33 12.25 -12.88
CA GLY A 325 -12.82 13.44 -13.54
C GLY A 325 -12.43 14.58 -12.58
N PRO A 326 -12.58 15.85 -13.00
CA PRO A 326 -12.12 17.00 -12.23
C PRO A 326 -12.88 17.21 -10.92
N ASP A 327 -14.11 16.71 -10.78
CA ASP A 327 -14.89 16.91 -9.56
C ASP A 327 -14.27 16.21 -8.35
N PHE A 328 -13.64 15.06 -8.56
CA PHE A 328 -12.84 14.40 -7.53
C PHE A 328 -11.70 15.31 -7.05
N PHE A 329 -10.83 15.76 -7.96
CA PHE A 329 -9.67 16.56 -7.58
C PHE A 329 -10.03 17.95 -7.03
N LYS A 330 -11.18 18.53 -7.40
CA LYS A 330 -11.72 19.73 -6.72
C LYS A 330 -11.98 19.45 -5.25
N VAL A 331 -12.59 18.30 -4.93
CA VAL A 331 -12.83 17.89 -3.55
C VAL A 331 -11.51 17.61 -2.83
N VAL A 332 -10.58 16.85 -3.42
CA VAL A 332 -9.28 16.58 -2.80
C VAL A 332 -8.54 17.89 -2.48
N LYS A 333 -8.46 18.83 -3.43
CA LYS A 333 -7.83 20.13 -3.24
C LYS A 333 -8.51 20.97 -2.16
N ARG A 334 -9.86 20.94 -2.09
CA ARG A 334 -10.62 21.66 -1.06
C ARG A 334 -10.36 21.10 0.34
N GLU A 335 -10.31 19.78 0.47
CA GLU A 335 -10.24 19.10 1.77
C GLU A 335 -8.81 18.91 2.29
N LEU A 336 -7.82 18.82 1.40
CA LEU A 336 -6.41 18.54 1.74
C LEU A 336 -5.46 19.70 1.43
N GLY A 337 -5.91 20.71 0.68
CA GLY A 337 -5.09 21.87 0.34
C GLY A 337 -4.16 21.61 -0.85
N GLU A 338 -2.86 21.85 -0.66
CA GLU A 338 -1.88 21.55 -1.70
C GLU A 338 -1.85 20.05 -2.00
N LEU A 339 -1.68 19.73 -3.28
CA LEU A 339 -1.65 18.36 -3.78
C LEU A 339 -0.20 18.01 -4.14
N PRO A 340 0.59 17.42 -3.23
CA PRO A 340 1.92 16.92 -3.56
C PRO A 340 1.79 15.59 -4.32
N ILE A 341 1.10 15.62 -5.46
CA ILE A 341 0.76 14.46 -6.27
C ILE A 341 1.57 14.47 -7.55
N ILE A 342 2.15 13.33 -7.91
CA ILE A 342 2.70 13.05 -9.24
C ILE A 342 1.70 12.16 -9.98
N ALA A 343 1.28 12.55 -11.17
CA ALA A 343 0.43 11.75 -12.03
C ALA A 343 1.30 10.77 -12.83
N GLU A 344 1.11 9.47 -12.62
CA GLU A 344 1.62 8.46 -13.55
C GLU A 344 0.75 8.48 -14.82
N ASP A 345 1.30 9.05 -15.89
CA ASP A 345 0.62 9.33 -17.16
C ASP A 345 1.39 8.74 -18.36
N LEU A 346 1.89 7.51 -18.21
CA LEU A 346 2.56 6.76 -19.28
C LEU A 346 1.54 5.96 -20.12
N GLY A 347 1.99 5.49 -21.28
CA GLY A 347 1.15 4.80 -22.28
C GLY A 347 0.35 5.75 -23.16
N GLU A 348 -0.67 5.23 -23.83
CA GLU A 348 -1.54 6.02 -24.69
C GLU A 348 -2.47 6.92 -23.85
N ILE A 349 -2.15 8.21 -23.81
CA ILE A 349 -2.88 9.22 -23.02
C ILE A 349 -3.69 10.14 -23.94
N THR A 350 -4.96 10.30 -23.59
CA THR A 350 -5.94 11.10 -24.32
C THR A 350 -5.98 12.57 -23.84
N PRO A 351 -6.48 13.52 -24.65
CA PRO A 351 -6.49 14.95 -24.30
C PRO A 351 -7.22 15.31 -23.00
N ASP A 352 -8.24 14.55 -22.63
CA ASP A 352 -8.99 14.70 -21.37
C ASP A 352 -8.15 14.33 -20.13
N VAL A 353 -7.28 13.33 -20.23
CA VAL A 353 -6.33 12.99 -19.16
C VAL A 353 -5.27 14.09 -18.99
N ILE A 354 -4.77 14.63 -20.11
CA ILE A 354 -3.82 15.76 -20.12
C ILE A 354 -4.47 16.98 -19.46
N ALA A 355 -5.70 17.33 -19.87
CA ALA A 355 -6.44 18.44 -19.28
C ALA A 355 -6.67 18.22 -17.78
N LEU A 356 -7.06 17.02 -17.35
CA LEU A 356 -7.25 16.70 -15.94
C LEU A 356 -5.96 16.87 -15.12
N ARG A 357 -4.81 16.46 -15.66
CA ARG A 357 -3.50 16.66 -14.99
C ARG A 357 -3.15 18.15 -14.89
N ASP A 358 -3.29 18.87 -15.98
CA ASP A 358 -2.83 20.26 -16.12
C ASP A 358 -3.73 21.25 -15.35
N ASP A 359 -5.05 21.01 -15.30
CA ASP A 359 -6.02 21.82 -14.55
C ASP A 359 -5.72 21.86 -13.03
N PHE A 360 -5.07 20.81 -12.52
CA PHE A 360 -4.65 20.71 -11.12
C PHE A 360 -3.14 20.93 -10.93
N ASN A 361 -2.43 21.28 -12.02
CA ASN A 361 -1.00 21.56 -12.03
C ASN A 361 -0.17 20.40 -11.46
N LEU A 362 -0.54 19.17 -11.82
CA LEU A 362 0.13 17.94 -11.38
C LEU A 362 1.30 17.63 -12.32
N PRO A 363 2.52 17.39 -11.82
CA PRO A 363 3.61 16.88 -12.65
C PRO A 363 3.27 15.50 -13.21
N GLY A 364 3.48 15.32 -14.51
CA GLY A 364 3.48 14.01 -15.18
C GLY A 364 4.86 13.36 -15.20
N MET A 365 4.97 12.22 -15.88
CA MET A 365 6.16 11.40 -15.98
C MET A 365 6.68 11.33 -17.42
N LYS A 366 8.01 11.18 -17.54
CA LYS A 366 8.69 10.91 -18.81
C LYS A 366 9.82 9.92 -18.54
N ILE A 367 9.85 8.83 -19.29
CA ILE A 367 10.85 7.76 -19.15
C ILE A 367 11.76 7.77 -20.37
N LEU A 368 13.04 8.03 -20.17
CA LEU A 368 14.02 8.15 -21.26
C LEU A 368 14.18 6.88 -22.09
N GLN A 369 13.94 5.70 -21.51
CA GLN A 369 13.99 4.43 -22.25
C GLN A 369 12.93 4.37 -23.38
N PHE A 370 11.80 5.08 -23.22
CA PHE A 370 10.73 5.18 -24.24
C PHE A 370 10.94 6.37 -25.20
N ALA A 371 12.03 7.14 -25.06
CA ALA A 371 12.22 8.34 -25.87
C ALA A 371 12.74 8.05 -27.29
N PHE A 372 13.26 6.84 -27.53
CA PHE A 372 14.03 6.50 -28.74
C PHE A 372 13.42 5.38 -29.59
N SER A 373 12.26 4.84 -29.22
CA SER A 373 11.40 4.09 -30.16
C SER A 373 10.77 5.11 -31.13
N THR A 374 10.79 4.79 -32.43
CA THR A 374 10.65 5.78 -33.50
C THR A 374 9.22 6.15 -33.87
N ASP A 375 8.20 5.66 -33.16
CA ASP A 375 6.80 5.99 -33.48
C ASP A 375 5.96 6.33 -32.24
N ALA A 376 4.97 7.23 -32.42
CA ALA A 376 4.06 7.63 -31.35
C ALA A 376 2.99 6.55 -31.05
N SER A 377 2.88 5.54 -31.90
CA SER A 377 2.19 4.28 -31.63
C SER A 377 3.07 3.28 -30.87
N ASP A 378 4.28 3.67 -30.45
CA ASP A 378 5.20 2.92 -29.58
C ASP A 378 5.42 3.64 -28.21
N LYS A 379 4.50 4.52 -27.80
CA LYS A 379 4.55 5.31 -26.54
C LYS A 379 3.38 5.12 -25.59
#